data_AF-E4NMT5-F1
#
_entry.id   AF-E4NMT5-F1
#
_cell.length_a   1.000
_cell.length_b   1.000
_cell.length_c   1.000
_cell.angle_alpha   90.00
_cell.angle_beta   90.00
_cell.angle_gamma   90.00
#
_symmetry.space_group_name_H-M   'P 1'
#
loop_
_entity.id
_entity.type
_entity.pdbx_description
1 polymer ?
#
loop_
_entity_poly.entity_id
_entity_poly.type
_entity_poly.pdbx_seq_one_letter_code
_entity_poly.pdbx_strand_id
1 'polypeptide(L)' 'MAEPTAGQRRLILGLFAFAFLVFVTGIVVIAYLSGVI' A
#
# COMPACT_ATOMS: atom_id res chain seq x y z
N MET A 1 2.37 8.61 -25.56
CA MET A 1 1.87 7.54 -24.68
C MET A 1 0.40 7.79 -24.44
N ALA A 2 -0.47 6.79 -24.54
CA ALA A 2 -1.89 6.97 -24.25
C ALA A 2 -2.05 7.38 -22.79
N GLU A 3 -2.80 8.46 -22.54
CA GLU A 3 -3.10 8.85 -21.17
C GLU A 3 -3.93 7.75 -20.49
N PRO A 4 -3.61 7.38 -19.24
CA PRO A 4 -4.40 6.41 -18.50
C PRO A 4 -5.84 6.89 -18.39
N THR A 5 -6.79 6.01 -18.75
CA THR A 5 -8.21 6.28 -18.55
C THR A 5 -8.51 6.56 -17.06
N ALA A 6 -9.61 7.25 -16.78
CA ALA A 6 -10.03 7.53 -15.40
C ALA A 6 -10.14 6.24 -14.54
N GLY A 7 -10.53 5.11 -15.16
CA GLY A 7 -10.57 3.80 -14.51
C GLY A 7 -9.19 3.26 -14.15
N GLN A 8 -8.23 3.31 -15.07
CA GLN A 8 -6.84 2.89 -14.80
C GLN A 8 -6.18 3.74 -13.72
N ARG A 9 -6.43 5.06 -13.71
CA ARG A 9 -5.90 5.94 -12.67
C ARG A 9 -6.44 5.57 -11.28
N ARG A 10 -7.74 5.26 -11.16
CA ARG A 10 -8.34 4.80 -9.90
C ARG A 10 -7.77 3.46 -9.45
N LEU A 11 -7.55 2.53 -10.39
CA LEU A 11 -6.93 1.23 -10.10
C LEU A 11 -5.52 1.40 -9.53
N ILE A 12 -4.67 2.23 -10.15
CA ILE A 12 -3.31 2.49 -9.68
C ILE A 12 -3.33 3.07 -8.27
N LEU A 13 -4.20 4.04 -8.00
CA LEU A 13 -4.33 4.63 -6.67
C LEU A 13 -4.81 3.60 -5.63
N GLY A 14 -5.78 2.76 -5.99
CA GLY A 14 -6.26 1.69 -5.12
C GLY A 14 -5.18 0.65 -4.81
N LEU A 15 -4.42 0.23 -5.82
CA LEU A 15 -3.31 -0.70 -5.66
C LEU A 15 -2.21 -0.11 -4.77
N PHE A 16 -1.87 1.16 -4.98
CA PHE A 16 -0.89 1.85 -4.16
C PHE A 16 -1.34 1.98 -2.70
N ALA A 17 -2.60 2.36 -2.47
CA ALA A 17 -3.17 2.44 -1.13
C ALA A 17 -3.17 1.07 -0.42
N PHE A 18 -3.55 0.00 -1.13
CA PHE A 18 -3.51 -1.36 -0.60
C PHE A 18 -2.08 -1.79 -0.24
N ALA A 19 -1.12 -1.58 -1.16
CA ALA A 19 0.29 -1.90 -0.91
C ALA A 19 0.84 -1.12 0.29
N PHE A 20 0.51 0.17 0.41
CA PHE A 20 0.90 1.00 1.54
C PHE A 20 0.35 0.47 2.86
N LEU A 21 -0.93 0.11 2.90
CA LEU A 21 -1.56 -0.47 4.10
C LEU A 21 -0.89 -1.78 4.52
N VAL A 22 -0.65 -2.68 3.58
CA VAL A 22 0.05 -3.95 3.84
C VAL A 22 1.47 -3.69 4.35
N PHE A 23 2.19 -2.74 3.76
CA PHE A 23 3.54 -2.37 4.17
C PHE A 23 3.59 -1.84 5.61
N VAL A 24 2.73 -0.86 5.93
CA VAL A 24 2.64 -0.29 7.28
C VAL A 24 2.23 -1.36 8.29
N THR A 25 1.26 -2.21 7.95
CA THR A 25 0.84 -3.31 8.81
C THR A 25 2.00 -4.28 9.08
N GLY A 26 2.76 -4.64 8.04
CA GLY A 26 3.95 -5.49 8.19
C GLY A 26 4.99 -4.88 9.13
N ILE A 27 5.26 -3.58 9.02
CA ILE A 27 6.16 -2.87 9.95
C ILE A 27 5.64 -2.94 11.38
N VAL A 28 4.35 -2.68 11.60
CA VAL A 28 3.73 -2.72 12.94
C VAL A 28 3.85 -4.13 13.54
N VAL A 29 3.59 -5.17 12.74
CA VAL A 29 3.72 -6.57 13.17
C VAL A 29 5.17 -6.89 13.55
N ILE A 30 6.15 -6.48 12.74
CA ILE A 30 7.56 -6.70 13.05
C ILE A 30 7.97 -5.95 14.32
N ALA A 31 7.55 -4.70 14.48
CA ALA A 31 7.84 -3.91 15.68
C ALA A 31 7.30 -4.57 16.95
N TYR A 32 6.08 -5.12 16.89
CA TYR A 32 5.47 -5.87 17.98
C TYR A 32 6.22 -7.18 18.27
N LEU A 33 6.50 -7.99 17.24
CA LEU A 33 7.18 -9.28 17.41
C LEU A 33 8.64 -9.16 17.86
N SER A 34 9.30 -8.05 17.53
CA SER A 34 10.66 -7.76 17.98
C SER A 34 10.72 -7.17 19.40
N GLY A 35 9.58 -6.87 20.02
CA GLY A 35 9.51 -6.25 21.35
C GLY A 35 9.93 -4.77 21.37
N VAL A 36 9.91 -4.11 20.21
CA VAL A 36 10.16 -2.66 20.10
C VAL A 36 8.95 -1.86 20.58
N ILE A 37 7.74 -2.39 20.38
CA ILE A 37 6.46 -1.93 20.92
C ILE A 37 5.86 -3.09 21.71
#